data_AF-A0A2J4RM86-F1
#
_entry.id   AF-A0A2J4RM86-F1
#
_cell.length_a   1.000
_cell.length_b   1.000
_cell.length_c   1.000
_cell.angle_alpha   90.00
_cell.angle_beta   90.00
_cell.angle_gamma   90.00
#
_symmetry.space_group_name_H-M   'P 1'
#
loop_
_entity.id
_entity.type
_entity.pdbx_description
1 polymer ?
#
loop_
_entity_poly.entity_id
_entity_poly.type
_entity_poly.pdbx_seq_one_letter_code
_entity_poly.pdbx_strand_id
1 'polypeptide(L)'
;MDERITLAKLQQLKQRAIQCGRLEELEIEGLTLERALVFPSGLAILMAIFSELNIQCMTLAGGALREGLVYGMLHLSIDQDIRSRTLRNIQRRFLVDTEQAQRVAQLAAHFVHQVENSWEIEPLCFDLLQSACQLHEIGLSVEYKQAPLHAAWLVRNLDLPGFTPAQKKLLATLLLNQTNAVDLSSIHQQNAVPPRVAEHMCRLLRLAILFASRRRDDLLPMLTLAAEDENLTLTLPKGWLENHPLGREMVEQECQWQSYVHWPLRLNEQ
;
A
#
# COMPACT_ATOMS: atom_id res chain seq x y z
N MET A 1 -3.73 -6.00 -13.60
CA MET A 1 -3.38 -7.43 -13.70
C MET A 1 -2.83 -7.86 -12.37
N ASP A 2 -3.39 -8.92 -11.81
CA ASP A 2 -2.93 -9.54 -10.57
C ASP A 2 -1.58 -10.26 -10.81
N GLU A 3 -0.57 -9.85 -10.05
CA GLU A 3 0.84 -10.27 -10.15
C GLU A 3 1.10 -11.70 -9.67
N ARG A 4 0.09 -12.35 -9.09
CA ARG A 4 0.17 -13.73 -8.60
C ARG A 4 0.09 -14.72 -9.74
N ILE A 5 1.11 -15.55 -9.90
CA ILE A 5 1.11 -16.68 -10.84
C ILE A 5 0.44 -17.87 -10.14
N THR A 6 -0.62 -18.40 -10.75
CA THR A 6 -1.35 -19.58 -10.28
C THR A 6 -1.41 -20.64 -11.36
N LEU A 7 -1.57 -21.91 -10.98
CA LEU A 7 -1.68 -23.00 -11.95
C LEU A 7 -2.85 -22.78 -12.92
N ALA A 8 -3.97 -22.21 -12.46
CA ALA A 8 -5.10 -21.86 -13.32
C ALA A 8 -4.72 -20.87 -14.43
N LYS A 9 -3.97 -19.80 -14.10
CA LYS A 9 -3.45 -18.84 -15.09
C LYS A 9 -2.48 -19.52 -16.05
N LEU A 10 -1.60 -20.40 -15.57
CA LEU A 10 -0.68 -21.15 -16.42
C LEU A 10 -1.41 -22.08 -17.39
N GLN A 11 -2.48 -22.75 -16.96
CA GLN A 11 -3.30 -23.60 -17.83
C GLN A 11 -4.02 -22.77 -18.91
N GLN A 12 -4.49 -21.56 -18.58
CA GLN A 12 -5.07 -20.64 -19.57
C GLN A 12 -4.03 -20.22 -20.62
N LEU A 13 -2.82 -19.87 -20.19
CA LEU A 13 -1.70 -19.54 -21.09
C LEU A 13 -1.32 -20.74 -21.97
N LYS A 14 -1.34 -21.96 -21.41
CA LYS A 14 -1.10 -23.18 -22.19
C LYS A 14 -2.15 -23.35 -23.28
N GLN A 15 -3.43 -23.20 -22.96
CA GLN A 15 -4.51 -23.29 -23.95
C GLN A 15 -4.35 -22.25 -25.05
N ARG A 16 -3.97 -21.01 -24.69
CA ARG A 16 -3.70 -19.96 -25.67
C ARG A 16 -2.53 -20.31 -26.58
N ALA A 17 -1.43 -20.82 -26.02
CA ALA A 17 -0.28 -21.25 -26.81
C ALA A 17 -0.63 -22.42 -27.76
N ILE A 18 -1.44 -23.37 -27.32
CA ILE A 18 -1.92 -24.48 -28.17
C ILE A 18 -2.82 -23.96 -29.31
N GLN A 19 -3.68 -22.97 -29.05
CA GLN A 19 -4.56 -22.37 -30.07
C GLN A 19 -3.78 -21.68 -31.19
N CYS A 20 -2.62 -21.09 -30.89
CA CYS A 20 -1.73 -20.52 -31.92
C CYS A 20 -1.15 -21.59 -32.86
N GLY A 21 -1.08 -22.86 -32.43
CA GLY A 21 -0.68 -24.01 -33.24
C GLY A 21 0.81 -24.08 -33.58
N ARG A 22 1.42 -22.97 -33.98
CA ARG A 22 2.83 -22.84 -34.37
C ARG A 22 3.56 -21.84 -33.50
N LEU A 23 4.86 -22.06 -33.30
CA LEU A 23 5.69 -21.19 -32.46
C LEU A 23 5.82 -19.79 -33.08
N GLU A 24 5.88 -19.71 -34.41
CA GLU A 24 6.01 -18.47 -35.17
C GLU A 24 4.75 -17.61 -35.10
N GLU A 25 3.60 -18.23 -34.82
CA GLU A 25 2.28 -17.60 -34.70
C GLU A 25 1.89 -17.35 -33.23
N LEU A 26 2.82 -17.57 -32.29
CA LEU A 26 2.57 -17.40 -30.86
C LEU A 26 2.38 -15.93 -30.51
N GLU A 27 1.12 -15.53 -30.39
CA GLU A 27 0.72 -14.19 -29.98
C GLU A 27 -0.02 -14.23 -28.64
N ILE A 28 0.66 -13.71 -27.61
CA ILE A 28 0.12 -13.54 -26.27
C ILE A 28 0.34 -12.08 -25.88
N GLU A 29 -0.72 -11.42 -25.42
CA GLU A 29 -0.64 -10.03 -24.96
C GLU A 29 0.43 -9.88 -23.86
N GLY A 30 1.36 -8.94 -24.04
CA GLY A 30 2.48 -8.71 -23.12
C GLY A 30 3.71 -9.60 -23.34
N LEU A 31 3.66 -10.56 -24.27
CA LEU A 31 4.82 -11.38 -24.64
C LEU A 31 5.62 -10.69 -25.75
N THR A 32 6.91 -10.45 -25.50
CA THR A 32 7.81 -9.88 -26.51
C THR A 32 8.30 -10.96 -27.48
N LEU A 33 8.63 -10.57 -28.71
CA LEU A 33 9.17 -11.46 -29.75
C LEU A 33 10.36 -12.30 -29.27
N GLU A 34 11.31 -11.68 -28.57
CA GLU A 34 12.49 -12.36 -28.03
C GLU A 34 12.13 -13.45 -27.01
N ARG A 35 11.06 -13.24 -26.22
CA ARG A 35 10.62 -14.21 -25.21
C ARG A 35 9.76 -15.32 -25.82
N ALA A 36 9.07 -15.05 -26.94
CA ALA A 36 8.16 -16.01 -27.57
C ALA A 36 8.86 -17.34 -27.94
N LEU A 37 10.11 -17.27 -28.41
CA LEU A 37 10.88 -18.44 -28.86
C LEU A 37 11.10 -19.51 -27.75
N VAL A 38 11.24 -19.07 -26.50
CA VAL A 38 11.52 -19.94 -25.35
C VAL A 38 10.34 -20.07 -24.39
N PHE A 39 9.23 -19.39 -24.69
CA PHE A 39 8.09 -19.31 -23.79
C PHE A 39 7.37 -20.66 -23.61
N PRO A 40 7.04 -21.44 -24.66
CA PRO A 40 6.29 -22.69 -24.47
C PRO A 40 7.05 -23.74 -23.64
N SER A 41 8.37 -23.87 -23.84
CA SER A 41 9.19 -24.79 -23.08
C SER A 41 9.31 -24.34 -21.61
N GLY A 42 9.54 -23.04 -21.38
CA GLY A 42 9.55 -22.47 -20.03
C GLY A 42 8.21 -22.64 -19.30
N LEU A 43 7.09 -22.42 -20.00
CA LEU A 43 5.74 -22.61 -19.46
C LEU A 43 5.51 -24.08 -19.07
N ALA A 44 5.89 -25.04 -19.92
CA ALA A 44 5.73 -26.46 -19.63
C ALA A 44 6.52 -26.89 -18.38
N ILE A 45 7.78 -26.44 -18.27
CA ILE A 45 8.63 -26.70 -17.10
C ILE A 45 8.00 -26.08 -15.85
N LEU A 46 7.58 -24.82 -15.91
CA LEU A 46 6.98 -24.13 -14.76
C LEU A 46 5.69 -24.81 -14.30
N MET A 47 4.85 -25.27 -15.23
CA MET A 47 3.63 -26.02 -14.90
C MET A 47 3.92 -27.37 -14.23
N ALA A 48 4.96 -28.08 -14.70
CA ALA A 48 5.41 -29.32 -14.07
C ALA A 48 5.88 -29.06 -12.63
N ILE A 49 6.67 -28.01 -12.40
CA ILE A 49 7.12 -27.59 -11.07
C ILE A 49 5.92 -27.26 -10.16
N PHE A 50 4.95 -26.50 -10.66
CA PHE A 50 3.74 -26.16 -9.90
C PHE A 50 2.95 -27.40 -9.48
N SER A 51 2.82 -28.38 -10.37
CA SER A 51 2.06 -29.60 -10.13
C SER A 51 2.80 -30.53 -9.16
N GLU A 52 4.09 -30.75 -9.39
CA GLU A 52 4.93 -31.67 -8.61
C GLU A 52 5.12 -31.18 -7.17
N LEU A 53 5.31 -29.86 -6.98
CA LEU A 53 5.53 -29.26 -5.67
C LEU A 53 4.25 -28.74 -5.02
N ASN A 54 3.09 -28.94 -5.66
CA ASN A 54 1.79 -28.43 -5.22
C ASN A 54 1.79 -26.92 -4.88
N ILE A 55 2.41 -26.11 -5.73
CA ILE A 55 2.54 -24.66 -5.54
C ILE A 55 1.19 -24.00 -5.76
N GLN A 56 0.69 -23.32 -4.73
CA GLN A 56 -0.58 -22.58 -4.82
C GLN A 56 -0.41 -21.24 -5.56
N CYS A 57 0.71 -20.56 -5.31
CA CYS A 57 0.98 -19.22 -5.85
C CYS A 57 2.49 -18.97 -5.93
N MET A 58 2.93 -18.27 -6.98
CA MET A 58 4.28 -17.75 -7.13
C MET A 58 4.23 -16.26 -7.49
N THR A 59 5.20 -15.50 -6.97
CA THR A 59 5.42 -14.09 -7.33
C THR A 59 6.81 -13.90 -7.88
N LEU A 60 7.05 -12.80 -8.60
CA LEU A 60 8.38 -12.48 -9.10
C LEU A 60 9.29 -12.00 -7.96
N ALA A 61 10.48 -12.56 -7.85
CA ALA A 61 11.50 -12.07 -6.93
C ALA A 61 12.10 -10.73 -7.43
N GLY A 62 12.45 -9.84 -6.51
CA GLY A 62 13.06 -8.54 -6.82
C GLY A 62 14.55 -8.58 -7.20
N GLY A 63 15.16 -9.77 -7.24
CA GLY A 63 16.56 -9.97 -7.57
C GLY A 63 16.86 -11.44 -7.87
N ALA A 64 18.01 -11.69 -8.49
CA ALA A 64 18.51 -13.00 -8.85
C ALA A 64 20.02 -13.09 -8.54
N LEU A 65 20.81 -13.67 -9.46
CA LEU A 65 22.22 -13.97 -9.24
C LEU A 65 23.08 -12.72 -9.04
N ARG A 66 22.84 -11.66 -9.84
CA ARG A 66 23.68 -10.45 -9.82
C ARG A 66 23.54 -9.70 -8.49
N GLU A 67 22.32 -9.58 -8.01
CA GLU A 67 22.00 -8.98 -6.72
C GLU A 67 22.65 -9.79 -5.60
N GLY A 68 22.58 -11.12 -5.66
CA GLY A 68 23.25 -12.01 -4.70
C GLY A 68 24.76 -11.80 -4.62
N LEU A 69 25.43 -11.64 -5.77
CA LEU A 69 26.87 -11.33 -5.80
C LEU A 69 27.17 -9.96 -5.16
N VAL A 70 26.39 -8.93 -5.49
CA VAL A 70 26.57 -7.60 -4.91
C VAL A 70 26.35 -7.61 -3.39
N TYR A 71 25.26 -8.24 -2.92
CA TYR A 71 25.01 -8.37 -1.48
C TYR A 71 26.09 -9.20 -0.77
N GLY A 72 26.68 -10.21 -1.43
CA GLY A 72 27.81 -10.97 -0.88
C GLY A 72 29.11 -10.17 -0.75
N MET A 73 29.29 -9.11 -1.54
CA MET A 73 30.42 -8.18 -1.42
C MET A 73 30.21 -7.16 -0.29
N LEU A 74 28.95 -6.89 0.06
CA LEU A 74 28.59 -6.00 1.14
C LEU A 74 28.63 -6.79 2.45
N HIS A 75 29.44 -6.36 3.42
CA HIS A 75 29.49 -6.96 4.76
C HIS A 75 28.29 -6.52 5.62
N LEU A 76 27.10 -6.51 5.01
CA LEU A 76 25.87 -6.18 5.69
C LEU A 76 25.45 -7.39 6.51
N SER A 77 25.05 -7.15 7.75
CA SER A 77 24.25 -8.11 8.49
C SER A 77 23.03 -8.48 7.65
N ILE A 78 22.73 -9.78 7.57
CA ILE A 78 21.53 -10.30 6.93
C ILE A 78 20.33 -9.80 7.75
N ASP A 79 19.85 -8.61 7.39
CA ASP A 79 18.68 -8.01 8.01
C ASP A 79 17.47 -8.86 7.60
N GLN A 80 16.71 -9.36 8.58
CA GLN A 80 15.62 -10.30 8.33
C GLN A 80 14.44 -9.64 7.60
N ASP A 81 14.27 -8.32 7.77
CA ASP A 81 13.19 -7.57 7.12
C ASP A 81 13.70 -6.54 6.10
N ILE A 82 13.61 -6.94 4.84
CA ILE A 82 13.98 -6.12 3.68
C ILE A 82 13.11 -4.86 3.58
N ARG A 83 11.81 -4.93 3.92
CA ARG A 83 10.91 -3.77 3.84
C ARG A 83 11.30 -2.73 4.87
N SER A 84 11.49 -3.13 6.13
CA SER A 84 11.99 -2.23 7.18
C SER A 84 13.29 -1.55 6.79
N ARG A 85 14.25 -2.29 6.24
CA ARG A 85 15.53 -1.73 5.76
C ARG A 85 15.32 -0.71 4.64
N THR A 86 14.45 -1.02 3.68
CA THR A 86 14.10 -0.10 2.58
C THR A 86 13.46 1.17 3.11
N LEU A 87 12.47 1.07 4.00
CA LEU A 87 11.78 2.23 4.58
C LEU A 87 12.77 3.15 5.32
N ARG A 88 13.60 2.60 6.21
CA ARG A 88 14.62 3.38 6.93
C ARG A 88 15.63 4.05 5.99
N ASN A 89 16.03 3.35 4.92
CA ASN A 89 16.93 3.91 3.91
C ASN A 89 16.30 5.10 3.19
N ILE A 90 15.04 4.97 2.77
CA ILE A 90 14.29 6.04 2.10
C ILE A 90 14.08 7.22 3.06
N GLN A 91 13.65 6.98 4.29
CA GLN A 91 13.47 8.03 5.30
C GLN A 91 14.77 8.82 5.49
N ARG A 92 15.91 8.13 5.63
CA ARG A 92 17.23 8.78 5.74
C ARG A 92 17.61 9.57 4.49
N ARG A 93 17.36 9.03 3.30
CA ARG A 93 17.73 9.68 2.02
C ARG A 93 16.93 10.97 1.76
N PHE A 94 15.67 10.99 2.15
CA PHE A 94 14.75 12.12 1.92
C PHE A 94 14.52 12.99 3.16
N LEU A 95 15.27 12.75 4.25
CA LEU A 95 15.18 13.49 5.51
C LEU A 95 13.74 13.52 6.07
N VAL A 96 13.05 12.39 5.97
CA VAL A 96 11.70 12.23 6.55
C VAL A 96 11.79 12.29 8.07
N ASP A 97 10.89 13.02 8.70
CA ASP A 97 10.74 13.05 10.16
C ASP A 97 10.27 11.68 10.66
N THR A 98 11.19 10.91 11.23
CA THR A 98 10.92 9.55 11.70
C THR A 98 10.04 9.52 12.95
N GLU A 99 10.07 10.57 13.78
CA GLU A 99 9.20 10.66 14.96
C GLU A 99 7.75 10.88 14.52
N GLN A 100 7.53 11.79 13.57
CA GLN A 100 6.21 11.99 12.99
C GLN A 100 5.70 10.76 12.23
N ALA A 101 6.56 10.13 11.43
CA ALA A 101 6.23 8.89 10.74
C ALA A 101 5.77 7.79 11.72
N GLN A 102 6.49 7.63 12.83
CA GLN A 102 6.14 6.65 13.86
C GLN A 102 4.84 7.00 14.60
N ARG A 103 4.59 8.28 14.88
CA ARG A 103 3.36 8.77 15.50
C ARG A 103 2.13 8.47 14.66
N VAL A 104 2.20 8.73 13.35
CA VAL A 104 1.12 8.39 12.41
C VAL A 104 0.94 6.87 12.32
N ALA A 105 2.03 6.12 12.25
CA ALA A 105 2.00 4.66 12.21
C ALA A 105 1.31 4.05 13.45
N GLN A 106 1.59 4.57 14.64
CA GLN A 106 0.94 4.16 15.90
C GLN A 106 -0.56 4.49 15.92
N LEU A 107 -0.96 5.69 15.48
CA LEU A 107 -2.38 6.05 15.37
C LEU A 107 -3.11 5.16 14.37
N ALA A 108 -2.51 4.91 13.20
CA ALA A 108 -3.08 4.02 12.20
C ALA A 108 -3.22 2.59 12.75
N ALA A 109 -2.23 2.10 13.49
CA ALA A 109 -2.30 0.78 14.12
C ALA A 109 -3.42 0.71 15.17
N HIS A 110 -3.53 1.74 16.01
CA HIS A 110 -4.62 1.86 16.99
C HIS A 110 -5.99 1.84 16.33
N PHE A 111 -6.17 2.58 15.23
CA PHE A 111 -7.43 2.57 14.49
C PHE A 111 -7.73 1.22 13.83
N VAL A 112 -6.72 0.53 13.26
CA VAL A 112 -6.90 -0.82 12.71
C VAL A 112 -7.44 -1.77 13.78
N HIS A 113 -6.85 -1.79 14.97
CA HIS A 113 -7.32 -2.66 16.06
C HIS A 113 -8.76 -2.38 16.50
N GLN A 114 -9.21 -1.12 16.43
CA GLN A 114 -10.58 -0.76 16.80
C GLN A 114 -11.63 -1.16 15.75
N VAL A 115 -11.24 -1.25 14.47
CA VAL A 115 -12.14 -1.61 13.35
C VAL A 115 -11.97 -3.06 12.86
N GLU A 116 -11.05 -3.82 13.46
CA GLU A 116 -10.65 -5.16 13.03
C GLU A 116 -11.85 -6.13 12.91
N ASN A 117 -12.80 -6.05 13.84
CA ASN A 117 -14.00 -6.88 13.85
C ASN A 117 -14.95 -6.64 12.68
N SER A 118 -14.89 -5.46 12.04
CA SER A 118 -15.82 -5.07 10.97
C SER A 118 -15.16 -5.08 9.59
N TRP A 119 -13.86 -4.75 9.49
CA TRP A 119 -13.15 -4.57 8.22
C TRP A 119 -12.12 -5.65 7.89
N GLU A 120 -11.93 -6.66 8.75
CA GLU A 120 -11.05 -7.83 8.54
C GLU A 120 -9.75 -7.47 7.79
N ILE A 121 -8.96 -6.55 8.36
CA ILE A 121 -7.73 -6.07 7.73
C ILE A 121 -6.66 -7.15 7.85
N GLU A 122 -6.38 -7.82 6.72
CA GLU A 122 -5.34 -8.85 6.67
C GLU A 122 -3.95 -8.31 7.10
N PRO A 123 -3.07 -9.15 7.67
CA PRO A 123 -1.74 -8.74 8.11
C PRO A 123 -0.90 -8.03 7.02
N LEU A 124 -1.00 -8.48 5.77
CA LEU A 124 -0.32 -7.82 4.65
C LEU A 124 -0.84 -6.39 4.41
N CYS A 125 -2.14 -6.17 4.54
CA CYS A 125 -2.75 -4.85 4.40
C CYS A 125 -2.32 -3.94 5.55
N PHE A 126 -2.26 -4.48 6.77
CA PHE A 126 -1.70 -3.77 7.92
C PHE A 126 -0.26 -3.32 7.67
N ASP A 127 0.63 -4.22 7.23
CA ASP A 127 2.03 -3.90 6.94
C ASP A 127 2.18 -2.82 5.85
N LEU A 128 1.33 -2.86 4.82
CA LEU A 128 1.32 -1.87 3.75
C LEU A 128 0.79 -0.51 4.24
N LEU A 129 -0.23 -0.49 5.10
CA LEU A 129 -0.70 0.75 5.75
C LEU A 129 0.40 1.36 6.63
N GLN A 130 1.09 0.53 7.42
CA GLN A 130 2.23 0.96 8.23
C GLN A 130 3.34 1.54 7.33
N SER A 131 3.64 0.87 6.21
CA SER A 131 4.62 1.37 5.22
C SER A 131 4.21 2.71 4.62
N ALA A 132 2.92 2.92 4.34
CA ALA A 132 2.40 4.21 3.87
C ALA A 132 2.57 5.30 4.94
N CYS A 133 2.27 5.00 6.21
CA CYS A 133 2.50 5.92 7.33
C CYS A 133 3.99 6.31 7.44
N GLN A 134 4.90 5.36 7.25
CA GLN A 134 6.34 5.61 7.34
C GLN A 134 6.88 6.54 6.22
N LEU A 135 6.16 6.65 5.10
CA LEU A 135 6.56 7.41 3.92
C LEU A 135 5.67 8.62 3.62
N HIS A 136 4.61 8.88 4.39
CA HIS A 136 3.58 9.86 4.00
C HIS A 136 4.13 11.29 3.77
N GLU A 137 5.13 11.70 4.56
CA GLU A 137 5.80 13.00 4.45
C GLU A 137 6.95 13.04 3.43
N ILE A 138 7.24 11.97 2.69
CA ILE A 138 8.36 11.96 1.72
C ILE A 138 8.25 13.07 0.68
N GLY A 139 7.02 13.49 0.33
CA GLY A 139 6.79 14.59 -0.60
C GLY A 139 7.23 15.97 -0.08
N LEU A 140 7.31 16.15 1.24
CA LEU A 140 7.79 17.40 1.86
C LEU A 140 9.26 17.68 1.56
N SER A 141 10.03 16.65 1.19
CA SER A 141 11.43 16.83 0.75
C SER A 141 11.55 17.60 -0.56
N VAL A 142 10.44 17.76 -1.31
CA VAL A 142 10.37 18.52 -2.57
C VAL A 142 9.72 19.89 -2.31
N GLU A 143 8.46 19.89 -1.87
CA GLU A 143 7.75 21.08 -1.43
C GLU A 143 6.48 20.71 -0.65
N TYR A 144 5.95 21.68 0.12
CA TYR A 144 4.77 21.44 0.95
C TYR A 144 3.43 21.55 0.20
N LYS A 145 3.33 22.38 -0.86
CA LYS A 145 2.04 22.70 -1.51
C LYS A 145 1.41 21.50 -2.20
N GLN A 146 2.21 20.75 -2.95
CA GLN A 146 1.76 19.54 -3.66
C GLN A 146 2.41 18.30 -3.06
N ALA A 147 2.68 18.30 -1.75
CA ALA A 147 3.36 17.19 -1.08
C ALA A 147 2.75 15.81 -1.36
N PRO A 148 1.39 15.61 -1.39
CA PRO A 148 0.82 14.32 -1.75
C PRO A 148 1.17 13.86 -3.18
N LEU A 149 1.20 14.79 -4.14
CA LEU A 149 1.58 14.51 -5.52
C LEU A 149 3.05 14.11 -5.61
N HIS A 150 3.95 14.83 -4.93
CA HIS A 150 5.37 14.53 -4.89
C HIS A 150 5.65 13.20 -4.18
N ALA A 151 4.94 12.92 -3.08
CA ALA A 151 5.05 11.67 -2.35
C ALA A 151 4.69 10.47 -3.25
N ALA A 152 3.54 10.56 -3.93
CA ALA A 152 3.09 9.55 -4.88
C ALA A 152 4.08 9.38 -6.04
N TRP A 153 4.60 10.47 -6.59
CA TRP A 153 5.57 10.44 -7.68
C TRP A 153 6.89 9.79 -7.24
N LEU A 154 7.42 10.16 -6.08
CA LEU A 154 8.65 9.58 -5.53
C LEU A 154 8.47 8.08 -5.30
N VAL A 155 7.45 7.67 -4.57
CA VAL A 155 7.20 6.24 -4.28
C VAL A 155 6.98 5.43 -5.56
N ARG A 156 6.30 5.98 -6.57
CA ARG A 156 6.10 5.29 -7.85
C ARG A 156 7.40 5.06 -8.62
N ASN A 157 8.36 5.98 -8.53
CA ASN A 157 9.58 5.95 -9.34
C ASN A 157 10.81 5.41 -8.59
N LEU A 158 10.78 5.39 -7.24
CA LEU A 158 11.83 4.77 -6.44
C LEU A 158 11.83 3.26 -6.60
N ASP A 159 13.03 2.67 -6.50
CA ASP A 159 13.15 1.26 -6.24
C ASP A 159 12.91 0.99 -4.75
N LEU A 160 12.02 0.04 -4.45
CA LEU A 160 11.61 -0.29 -3.10
C LEU A 160 11.78 -1.81 -2.89
N PRO A 161 13.01 -2.28 -2.63
CA PRO A 161 13.24 -3.68 -2.33
C PRO A 161 12.32 -4.19 -1.22
N GLY A 162 11.71 -5.35 -1.43
CA GLY A 162 10.70 -5.93 -0.53
C GLY A 162 9.26 -5.54 -0.85
N PHE A 163 9.02 -4.65 -1.81
CA PHE A 163 7.70 -4.30 -2.30
C PHE A 163 7.53 -4.71 -3.77
N THR A 164 6.41 -5.34 -4.07
CA THR A 164 6.06 -5.67 -5.47
C THR A 164 5.62 -4.41 -6.24
N PRO A 165 5.60 -4.43 -7.59
CA PRO A 165 5.08 -3.32 -8.37
C PRO A 165 3.63 -2.94 -8.01
N ALA A 166 2.78 -3.93 -7.73
CA ALA A 166 1.41 -3.67 -7.29
C ALA A 166 1.38 -2.98 -5.91
N GLN A 167 2.16 -3.48 -4.95
CA GLN A 167 2.27 -2.90 -3.60
C GLN A 167 2.80 -1.47 -3.66
N LYS A 168 3.84 -1.21 -4.46
CA LYS A 168 4.39 0.13 -4.67
C LYS A 168 3.35 1.10 -5.24
N LYS A 169 2.51 0.63 -6.18
CA LYS A 169 1.42 1.43 -6.74
C LYS A 169 0.34 1.74 -5.69
N LEU A 170 0.02 0.78 -4.83
CA LEU A 170 -0.88 1.01 -3.69
C LEU A 170 -0.32 2.06 -2.73
N LEU A 171 0.95 1.95 -2.31
CA LEU A 171 1.57 2.96 -1.45
C LEU A 171 1.52 4.35 -2.08
N ALA A 172 1.86 4.46 -3.37
CA ALA A 172 1.79 5.74 -4.09
C ALA A 172 0.37 6.32 -4.11
N THR A 173 -0.67 5.50 -4.31
CA THR A 173 -2.06 6.01 -4.35
C THR A 173 -2.60 6.40 -2.97
N LEU A 174 -2.22 5.67 -1.91
CA LEU A 174 -2.54 6.05 -0.54
C LEU A 174 -1.91 7.39 -0.17
N LEU A 175 -0.65 7.60 -0.54
CA LEU A 175 0.07 8.86 -0.33
C LEU A 175 -0.50 10.02 -1.16
N LEU A 176 -0.99 9.77 -2.37
CA LEU A 176 -1.65 10.79 -3.17
C LEU A 176 -2.95 11.27 -2.50
N ASN A 177 -3.70 10.34 -1.92
CA ASN A 177 -5.01 10.58 -1.31
C ASN A 177 -4.94 10.79 0.21
N GLN A 178 -3.76 11.10 0.75
CA GLN A 178 -3.54 11.26 2.19
C GLN A 178 -4.21 12.50 2.80
N THR A 179 -4.63 13.46 1.97
CA THR A 179 -5.38 14.68 2.32
C THR A 179 -6.11 15.23 1.09
N ASN A 180 -6.84 16.34 1.21
CA ASN A 180 -7.68 16.96 0.17
C ASN A 180 -8.83 16.07 -0.31
N ALA A 181 -9.56 16.52 -1.34
CA ALA A 181 -10.63 15.75 -1.97
C ALA A 181 -10.11 14.39 -2.47
N VAL A 182 -10.86 13.33 -2.18
CA VAL A 182 -10.49 11.95 -2.48
C VAL A 182 -10.71 11.66 -3.97
N ASP A 183 -9.69 11.12 -4.63
CA ASP A 183 -9.78 10.59 -5.98
C ASP A 183 -9.93 9.05 -5.94
N LEU A 184 -11.18 8.58 -5.91
CA LEU A 184 -11.51 7.15 -5.94
C LEU A 184 -10.91 6.45 -7.16
N SER A 185 -10.86 7.12 -8.31
CA SER A 185 -10.34 6.52 -9.53
C SER A 185 -8.87 6.16 -9.37
N SER A 186 -8.08 7.01 -8.71
CA SER A 186 -6.69 6.74 -8.40
C SER A 186 -6.53 5.63 -7.35
N ILE A 187 -7.39 5.59 -6.32
CA ILE A 187 -7.37 4.54 -5.30
C ILE A 187 -7.64 3.16 -5.91
N HIS A 188 -8.56 3.08 -6.89
CA HIS A 188 -8.91 1.84 -7.57
C HIS A 188 -7.88 1.41 -8.62
N GLN A 189 -7.01 2.31 -9.07
CA GLN A 189 -5.95 2.01 -10.04
C GLN A 189 -4.75 1.27 -9.42
N GLN A 190 -4.98 0.25 -8.60
CA GLN A 190 -3.93 -0.61 -8.03
C GLN A 190 -4.38 -2.08 -8.07
N ASN A 191 -3.44 -3.02 -7.94
CA ASN A 191 -3.74 -4.46 -8.01
C ASN A 191 -3.20 -5.25 -6.80
N ALA A 192 -2.77 -4.58 -5.73
CA ALA A 192 -2.22 -5.22 -4.54
C ALA A 192 -3.29 -5.73 -3.59
N VAL A 193 -4.40 -4.99 -3.46
CA VAL A 193 -5.52 -5.31 -2.56
C VAL A 193 -6.85 -5.07 -3.27
N PRO A 194 -7.96 -5.67 -2.80
CA PRO A 194 -9.29 -5.34 -3.31
C PRO A 194 -9.58 -3.83 -3.22
N PRO A 195 -10.34 -3.24 -4.15
CA PRO A 195 -10.64 -1.80 -4.16
C PRO A 195 -11.14 -1.31 -2.81
N ARG A 196 -12.08 -2.05 -2.20
CA ARG A 196 -12.68 -1.66 -0.92
C ARG A 196 -11.68 -1.62 0.24
N VAL A 197 -10.75 -2.57 0.28
CA VAL A 197 -9.68 -2.59 1.28
C VAL A 197 -8.75 -1.38 1.11
N ALA A 198 -8.44 -0.99 -0.13
CA ALA A 198 -7.65 0.24 -0.37
C ALA A 198 -8.39 1.51 0.11
N GLU A 199 -9.72 1.55 -0.04
CA GLU A 199 -10.53 2.65 0.51
C GLU A 199 -10.45 2.69 2.05
N HIS A 200 -10.63 1.55 2.73
CA HIS A 200 -10.49 1.46 4.19
C HIS A 200 -9.10 1.91 4.66
N MET A 201 -8.03 1.41 4.03
CA MET A 201 -6.66 1.82 4.32
C MET A 201 -6.46 3.32 4.14
N CYS A 202 -7.02 3.90 3.06
CA CYS A 202 -6.94 5.34 2.80
C CYS A 202 -7.63 6.14 3.92
N ARG A 203 -8.84 5.75 4.33
CA ARG A 203 -9.59 6.41 5.42
C ARG A 203 -8.80 6.39 6.73
N LEU A 204 -8.23 5.23 7.09
CA LEU A 204 -7.42 5.09 8.30
C LEU A 204 -6.15 5.95 8.26
N LEU A 205 -5.46 5.97 7.11
CA LEU A 205 -4.28 6.82 6.91
C LEU A 205 -4.61 8.31 7.08
N ARG A 206 -5.69 8.78 6.45
CA ARG A 206 -6.12 10.18 6.52
C ARG A 206 -6.43 10.61 7.95
N LEU A 207 -7.18 9.80 8.69
CA LEU A 207 -7.48 10.05 10.09
C LEU A 207 -6.22 10.04 10.96
N ALA A 208 -5.32 9.07 10.75
CA ALA A 208 -4.06 8.99 11.50
C ALA A 208 -3.18 10.23 11.30
N ILE A 209 -3.07 10.72 10.06
CA ILE A 209 -2.32 11.95 9.74
C ILE A 209 -2.98 13.16 10.40
N LEU A 210 -4.31 13.28 10.33
CA LEU A 210 -5.06 14.39 10.90
C LEU A 210 -4.80 14.51 12.41
N PHE A 211 -4.90 13.40 13.15
CA PHE A 211 -4.71 13.40 14.60
C PHE A 211 -3.24 13.46 15.03
N ALA A 212 -2.29 13.19 14.14
CA ALA A 212 -0.86 13.40 14.36
C ALA A 212 -0.37 14.81 14.00
N SER A 213 -1.21 15.68 13.45
CA SER A 213 -0.81 16.97 12.86
C SER A 213 -0.07 17.92 13.80
N ARG A 214 -0.28 17.79 15.12
CA ARG A 214 0.40 18.60 16.14
C ARG A 214 1.84 18.18 16.44
N ARG A 215 2.31 17.06 15.88
CA ARG A 215 3.64 16.48 16.13
C ARG A 215 3.97 16.28 17.61
N ARG A 216 2.97 15.89 18.41
CA ARG A 216 3.12 15.54 19.83
C ARG A 216 2.39 14.24 20.13
N ASP A 217 2.88 13.51 21.12
CA ASP A 217 2.39 12.16 21.47
C ASP A 217 1.25 12.18 22.51
N ASP A 218 0.74 13.36 22.87
CA ASP A 218 -0.21 13.60 23.96
C ASP A 218 -1.67 13.21 23.66
N LEU A 219 -2.00 12.87 22.40
CA LEU A 219 -3.38 12.64 21.94
C LEU A 219 -3.78 11.15 21.80
N LEU A 220 -2.83 10.22 21.89
CA LEU A 220 -3.00 8.82 21.48
C LEU A 220 -4.05 7.99 22.27
N PRO A 221 -4.24 8.13 23.60
CA PRO A 221 -5.08 7.15 24.32
C PRO A 221 -6.59 7.47 24.37
N MET A 222 -7.09 8.56 23.78
CA MET A 222 -8.49 8.98 23.98
C MET A 222 -9.39 8.96 22.73
N LEU A 223 -8.88 8.51 21.58
CA LEU A 223 -9.67 8.41 20.35
C LEU A 223 -10.26 7.01 20.23
N THR A 224 -11.57 6.93 19.97
CA THR A 224 -12.25 5.66 19.66
C THR A 224 -12.92 5.73 18.29
N LEU A 225 -12.73 4.69 17.49
CA LEU A 225 -13.21 4.56 16.14
C LEU A 225 -14.01 3.25 16.04
N ALA A 226 -15.27 3.35 15.69
CA ALA A 226 -16.12 2.19 15.44
C ALA A 226 -16.50 2.14 13.96
N ALA A 227 -16.48 0.94 13.39
CA ALA A 227 -16.91 0.68 12.01
C ALA A 227 -18.18 -0.19 12.02
N GLU A 228 -19.23 0.28 11.35
CA GLU A 228 -20.45 -0.47 11.07
C GLU A 228 -20.68 -0.48 9.55
N ASP A 229 -20.35 -1.60 8.90
CA ASP A 229 -20.21 -1.70 7.45
C ASP A 229 -19.28 -0.62 6.89
N GLU A 230 -19.84 0.48 6.41
CA GLU A 230 -19.08 1.59 5.80
C GLU A 230 -19.13 2.87 6.61
N ASN A 231 -19.95 2.87 7.65
CA ASN A 231 -20.07 3.98 8.56
C ASN A 231 -18.93 3.92 9.55
N LEU A 232 -18.05 4.92 9.49
CA LEU A 232 -17.12 5.19 10.57
C LEU A 232 -17.76 6.14 11.56
N THR A 233 -17.67 5.80 12.85
CA THR A 233 -18.02 6.68 13.95
C THR A 233 -16.75 6.97 14.74
N LEU A 234 -16.28 8.20 14.64
CA LEU A 234 -15.16 8.71 15.42
C LEU A 234 -15.70 9.39 16.67
N THR A 235 -15.25 8.92 17.82
CA THR A 235 -15.62 9.48 19.12
C THR A 235 -14.41 10.13 19.77
N LEU A 236 -14.56 11.42 20.05
CA LEU A 236 -13.56 12.31 20.64
C LEU A 236 -13.84 12.51 22.14
N PRO A 237 -12.84 12.93 22.92
CA PRO A 237 -13.08 13.32 24.32
C PRO A 237 -14.06 14.48 24.43
N LYS A 238 -14.87 14.51 25.48
CA LYS A 238 -15.81 15.59 25.75
C LYS A 238 -15.17 16.97 25.69
N GLY A 239 -15.76 17.86 24.88
CA GLY A 239 -15.27 19.23 24.71
C GLY A 239 -13.95 19.34 23.95
N TRP A 240 -13.48 18.27 23.30
CA TRP A 240 -12.27 18.34 22.48
C TRP A 240 -12.47 19.29 21.31
N LEU A 241 -13.63 19.26 20.63
CA LEU A 241 -13.92 20.12 19.49
C LEU A 241 -14.03 21.60 19.90
N GLU A 242 -14.53 21.89 21.10
CA GLU A 242 -14.60 23.24 21.65
C GLU A 242 -13.21 23.79 21.99
N ASN A 243 -12.34 22.95 22.57
CA ASN A 243 -10.99 23.33 22.98
C ASN A 243 -9.97 23.36 21.82
N HIS A 244 -10.31 22.79 20.66
CA HIS A 244 -9.43 22.70 19.50
C HIS A 244 -10.12 23.23 18.23
N PRO A 245 -10.33 24.56 18.08
CA PRO A 245 -11.08 25.12 16.96
C PRO A 245 -10.47 24.79 15.59
N LEU A 246 -9.13 24.80 15.48
CA LEU A 246 -8.44 24.36 14.25
C LEU A 246 -8.63 22.86 13.99
N GLY A 247 -8.55 22.03 15.03
CA GLY A 247 -8.77 20.59 14.92
C GLY A 247 -10.20 20.28 14.47
N ARG A 248 -11.18 20.99 15.03
CA ARG A 248 -12.58 20.92 14.63
C ARG A 248 -12.77 21.24 13.14
N GLU A 249 -12.21 22.35 12.66
CA GLU A 249 -12.30 22.73 11.24
C GLU A 249 -11.70 21.64 10.34
N MET A 250 -10.53 21.10 10.70
CA MET A 250 -9.89 20.01 9.95
C MET A 250 -10.73 18.73 9.93
N VAL A 251 -11.34 18.35 11.05
CA VAL A 251 -12.21 17.16 11.14
C VAL A 251 -13.51 17.37 10.36
N GLU A 252 -14.13 18.54 10.45
CA GLU A 252 -15.34 18.88 9.68
C GLU A 252 -15.03 18.85 8.17
N GLN A 253 -13.88 19.39 7.75
CA GLN A 253 -13.42 19.35 6.36
C GLN A 253 -13.15 17.92 5.88
N GLU A 254 -12.57 17.06 6.72
CA GLU A 254 -12.36 15.64 6.42
C GLU A 254 -13.70 14.90 6.27
N CYS A 255 -14.66 15.14 7.16
CA CYS A 255 -16.02 14.60 7.03
C CYS A 255 -16.66 15.00 5.69
N GLN A 256 -16.48 16.25 5.29
CA GLN A 256 -16.98 16.74 4.00
C GLN A 256 -16.30 16.02 2.82
N TRP A 257 -14.96 15.89 2.82
CA TRP A 257 -14.25 15.17 1.75
C TRP A 257 -14.65 13.70 1.65
N GLN A 258 -14.80 13.01 2.78
CA GLN A 258 -15.28 11.62 2.79
C GLN A 258 -16.73 11.53 2.29
N SER A 259 -17.59 12.49 2.62
CA SER A 259 -18.99 12.49 2.16
C SER A 259 -19.14 12.58 0.64
N TYR A 260 -18.26 13.31 -0.05
CA TYR A 260 -18.27 13.44 -1.52
C TYR A 260 -18.00 12.13 -2.26
N VAL A 261 -17.36 11.17 -1.60
CA VAL A 261 -17.07 9.82 -2.13
C VAL A 261 -17.95 8.75 -1.48
N HIS A 262 -19.04 9.17 -0.82
CA HIS A 262 -19.99 8.29 -0.11
C HIS A 262 -19.34 7.45 1.00
N TRP A 263 -18.36 8.02 1.70
CA TRP A 263 -17.79 7.45 2.91
C TRP A 263 -18.37 8.15 4.14
N PRO A 264 -19.39 7.58 4.79
CA PRO A 264 -19.99 8.20 5.96
C PRO A 264 -19.00 8.19 7.14
N LEU A 265 -18.70 9.38 7.66
CA LEU A 265 -17.90 9.61 8.87
C LEU A 265 -18.75 10.42 9.86
N ARG A 266 -19.13 9.81 10.97
CA ARG A 266 -19.90 10.43 12.06
C ARG A 266 -18.97 10.83 13.19
N LEU A 267 -19.27 11.94 13.84
CA LEU A 267 -18.53 12.47 14.98
C LEU A 267 -19.40 12.37 16.24
N ASN A 268 -18.82 11.83 17.30
CA ASN A 268 -19.39 11.80 18.64
C ASN A 268 -18.40 12.41 19.65
N GLU A 269 -18.89 12.90 20.77
CA GLU A 269 -18.07 13.26 21.94
C GLU A 269 -18.52 12.41 23.15
N GLN A 270 -17.57 11.88 23.91
CA GLN A 270 -17.79 11.11 25.15
C GLN A 270 -17.19 11.81 26.37
#